data_AF-A0A2K1Y6Q1-F1
#
_entry.id   AF-A0A2K1Y6Q1-F1
#
_cell.length_a   1.000
_cell.length_b   1.000
_cell.length_c   1.000
_cell.angle_alpha   90.00
_cell.angle_beta   90.00
_cell.angle_gamma   90.00
#
_symmetry.space_group_name_H-M   'P 1'
#
loop_
_entity.id
_entity.type
_entity.pdbx_description
1 polymer ?
#
loop_
_entity_poly.entity_id
_entity_poly.type
_entity_poly.pdbx_seq_one_letter_code
_entity_poly.pdbx_strand_id
1 'polypeptide(L)'
;MDLSVVCLLMLVLVCHGAGHKDTFQEAKCNKHGPAIRFPFRLDKQPEYCGYDPRFVLSCNERKETLLQLPTSVTLNIKKIDYKSRLIIAADPDNCFLRQLRNFSLSKSPFKFADQYQYDYTLFNCTSKHGDSYERIPCLSVPGYDIYAYSSNYFIGDTDLTSCTKMYNVTSIPSEMIRGDNILHLNWSEPAACGVCEEQGKFCGWKYNITKLETECYEKPKSNKGKIRKIEGAVATVGSVLVLLVLLAAYRVYSSDKAAKNNQKRIENFLADYKALKPARYTYADIKRITDEFKDKLGQGAYGTVFKGKLSDEIFVAVKILNNSTGNGEEFINEVATMGKIHHVNVIRLVGYCADGFRRALVYDYLPNESLAKFVSSEHGETSSLSWERLQDIALGMAKGIEYLHQGCDQRILHFDIKPHNILLDDHFNPKISDFGLAKLCSKDQSAVSMTTARGTMGYIAPEVFSRNFGHVSYKSDVYSFGMVLLEMVGGRKTIDDKVENSNQIYFPEWVYNSLDKGEELRIRIEKEGDAQIAKKLTLVGLWCIQWHPVDRPSMNTVVQMLEGEGDKLTMPPSPFASAGPGRMHANMPGRPHYQALEVISETE
;
A
#
# COMPACT_ATOMS: atom_id res chain seq x y z
N MET A 1 18.62 15.50 -2.40
CA MET A 1 18.89 16.95 -2.39
C MET A 1 17.77 17.58 -1.57
N ASP A 2 18.10 18.09 -0.39
CA ASP A 2 17.13 18.46 0.63
C ASP A 2 16.27 19.67 0.22
N LEU A 3 14.97 19.54 0.51
CA LEU A 3 13.93 20.56 0.31
C LEU A 3 14.26 21.91 0.97
N SER A 4 15.15 21.90 1.97
CA SER A 4 15.63 23.07 2.70
C SER A 4 16.51 24.01 1.88
N VAL A 5 17.25 23.51 0.88
CA VAL A 5 18.10 24.36 0.02
C VAL A 5 17.26 25.18 -0.97
N VAL A 6 16.14 24.63 -1.43
CA VAL A 6 15.20 25.31 -2.34
C VAL A 6 14.43 26.41 -1.62
N CYS A 7 14.04 26.20 -0.36
CA CYS A 7 13.42 27.25 0.47
C CYS A 7 14.39 28.41 0.78
N LEU A 8 15.68 28.13 1.00
CA LEU A 8 16.66 29.18 1.28
C LEU A 8 16.88 30.11 0.08
N LEU A 9 16.91 29.57 -1.15
CA LEU A 9 17.07 30.35 -2.37
C LEU A 9 15.85 31.25 -2.68
N MET A 10 14.64 30.82 -2.29
CA MET A 10 13.42 31.63 -2.43
C MET A 10 13.34 32.76 -1.39
N LEU A 11 13.92 32.59 -0.20
CA LEU A 11 13.99 33.63 0.83
C LEU A 11 15.01 34.74 0.48
N VAL A 12 16.13 34.39 -0.18
CA VAL A 12 17.17 35.37 -0.54
C VAL A 12 16.73 36.31 -1.68
N LEU A 13 15.85 35.86 -2.58
CA LEU A 13 15.31 36.68 -3.68
C LEU A 13 14.17 37.62 -3.25
N VAL A 14 13.46 37.31 -2.17
CA VAL A 14 12.39 38.20 -1.63
C VAL A 14 12.98 39.36 -0.83
N CYS A 15 14.18 39.21 -0.26
CA CYS A 15 14.81 40.27 0.56
C CYS A 15 15.58 41.34 -0.24
N HIS A 16 15.88 41.14 -1.53
CA HIS A 16 16.62 42.13 -2.34
C HIS A 16 15.72 43.07 -3.18
N GLY A 17 14.39 42.96 -3.05
CA GLY A 17 13.42 43.84 -3.74
C GLY A 17 12.80 44.94 -2.88
N ALA A 18 12.98 44.93 -1.57
CA ALA A 18 12.36 45.87 -0.63
C ALA A 18 13.30 47.04 -0.30
N GLY A 19 13.70 47.78 -1.32
CA GLY A 19 14.45 49.03 -1.19
C GLY A 19 13.61 50.21 -1.62
N HIS A 20 13.21 51.05 -0.66
CA HIS A 20 12.99 52.49 -0.88
C HIS A 20 11.68 52.99 -1.54
N LYS A 21 10.50 52.39 -1.28
CA LYS A 21 9.20 52.97 -1.71
C LYS A 21 8.02 52.96 -0.72
N ASP A 22 8.14 52.37 0.47
CA ASP A 22 6.98 52.13 1.36
C ASP A 22 6.63 53.26 2.34
N THR A 23 7.30 54.40 2.31
CA THR A 23 7.10 55.49 3.29
C THR A 23 5.82 56.33 3.09
N PHE A 24 5.05 56.11 2.02
CA PHE A 24 3.92 56.99 1.65
C PHE A 24 2.62 56.26 1.34
N GLN A 25 2.41 55.09 1.93
CA GLN A 25 1.18 54.33 1.69
C GLN A 25 0.07 54.78 2.65
N GLU A 26 -1.04 55.27 2.09
CA GLU A 26 -2.25 55.56 2.86
C GLU A 26 -2.78 54.26 3.50
N ALA A 27 -2.90 54.25 4.82
CA ALA A 27 -3.52 53.16 5.55
C ALA A 27 -5.02 53.40 5.71
N LYS A 28 -5.80 52.32 5.85
CA LYS A 28 -7.24 52.38 6.12
C LYS A 28 -7.65 51.19 7.00
N CYS A 29 -8.52 51.42 7.98
CA CYS A 29 -9.13 50.33 8.75
C CYS A 29 -10.14 49.54 7.89
N ASN A 30 -10.87 50.21 7.00
CA ASN A 30 -11.79 49.59 6.04
C ASN A 30 -11.79 50.33 4.69
N LYS A 31 -12.32 49.69 3.63
CA LYS A 31 -12.31 50.23 2.24
C LYS A 31 -12.98 51.60 2.11
N HIS A 32 -13.97 51.90 2.96
CA HIS A 32 -14.75 53.14 2.96
C HIS A 32 -14.35 54.12 4.08
N GLY A 33 -13.34 53.78 4.88
CA GLY A 33 -12.90 54.57 6.03
C GLY A 33 -11.99 55.73 5.64
N PRO A 34 -11.68 56.62 6.59
CA PRO A 34 -10.77 57.73 6.36
C PRO A 34 -9.39 57.21 5.94
N ALA A 35 -8.75 57.90 5.00
CA ALA A 35 -7.35 57.64 4.67
C ALA A 35 -6.46 58.14 5.80
N ILE A 36 -5.62 57.25 6.34
CA ILE A 36 -4.69 57.53 7.43
C ILE A 36 -3.30 57.67 6.83
N ARG A 37 -2.74 58.86 6.97
CA ARG A 37 -1.39 59.22 6.53
C ARG A 37 -0.82 60.26 7.48
N PHE A 38 0.47 60.51 7.36
CA PHE A 38 1.20 61.49 8.17
C PHE A 38 0.45 62.84 8.25
N PRO A 39 0.26 63.44 9.44
CA PRO A 39 0.93 63.14 10.72
C PRO A 39 0.33 61.97 11.52
N PHE A 40 -0.81 61.42 11.09
CA PHE A 40 -1.47 60.29 11.73
C PHE A 40 -0.82 58.96 11.32
N ARG A 41 -0.85 57.98 12.23
CA ARG A 41 -0.46 56.60 11.94
C ARG A 41 -1.39 55.62 12.63
N LEU A 42 -1.47 54.40 12.10
CA LEU A 42 -2.05 53.29 12.85
C LEU A 42 -1.09 52.80 13.94
N ASP A 43 -1.65 52.29 15.03
CA ASP A 43 -0.93 51.64 16.13
C ASP A 43 0.04 50.53 15.68
N LYS A 44 -0.36 49.74 14.66
CA LYS A 44 0.45 48.69 14.04
C LYS A 44 1.55 49.21 13.10
N GLN A 45 1.53 50.49 12.73
CA GLN A 45 2.57 51.07 11.87
C GLN A 45 3.78 51.51 12.71
N PRO A 46 5.00 51.42 12.15
CA PRO A 46 6.21 51.90 12.82
C PRO A 46 6.09 53.36 13.29
N GLU A 47 6.80 53.71 14.36
CA GLU A 47 6.72 55.05 14.96
C GLU A 47 7.06 56.18 13.97
N TYR A 48 8.01 55.94 13.08
CA TYR A 48 8.42 56.90 12.05
C TYR A 48 7.34 57.18 10.98
N CYS A 49 6.23 56.43 10.94
CA CYS A 49 5.11 56.71 10.03
C CYS A 49 4.19 57.83 10.53
N GLY A 50 4.33 58.25 11.79
CA GLY A 50 3.55 59.32 12.40
C GLY A 50 4.43 60.46 12.90
N TYR A 51 3.81 61.58 13.26
CA TYR A 51 4.52 62.74 13.78
C TYR A 51 4.79 62.67 15.29
N ASP A 52 3.76 62.32 16.06
CA ASP A 52 3.80 62.30 17.52
C ASP A 52 2.89 61.17 18.04
N PRO A 53 3.21 60.53 19.19
CA PRO A 53 2.39 59.45 19.77
C PRO A 53 0.91 59.82 19.98
N ARG A 54 0.57 61.11 20.07
CA ARG A 54 -0.80 61.61 20.22
C ARG A 54 -1.59 61.67 18.90
N PHE A 55 -0.97 61.38 17.76
CA PHE A 55 -1.61 61.22 16.44
C PHE A 55 -1.80 59.75 16.05
N VAL A 56 -1.72 58.84 17.03
CA VAL A 56 -1.94 57.41 16.79
C VAL A 56 -3.43 57.09 16.77
N LEU A 57 -3.84 56.37 15.73
CA LEU A 57 -5.18 55.83 15.53
C LEU A 57 -5.14 54.32 15.65
N SER A 58 -6.24 53.70 16.06
CA SER A 58 -6.38 52.24 16.09
C SER A 58 -7.59 51.79 15.28
N CYS A 59 -7.63 50.50 14.95
CA CYS A 59 -8.79 49.87 14.30
C CYS A 59 -9.48 48.95 15.30
N ASN A 60 -10.78 49.15 15.54
CA ASN A 60 -11.56 48.21 16.35
C ASN A 60 -11.90 46.92 15.58
N GLU A 61 -12.53 45.95 16.25
CA GLU A 61 -12.98 44.68 15.64
C GLU A 61 -13.96 44.90 14.47
N ARG A 62 -14.75 45.98 14.52
CA ARG A 62 -15.67 46.40 13.46
C ARG A 62 -14.98 47.13 12.31
N LYS A 63 -13.64 47.24 12.34
CA LYS A 63 -12.81 47.96 11.36
C LYS A 63 -13.12 49.45 11.26
N GLU A 64 -13.60 50.05 12.33
CA GLU A 64 -13.75 51.50 12.49
C GLU A 64 -12.46 52.11 13.02
N THR A 65 -12.20 53.36 12.65
CA THR A 65 -10.99 54.10 13.05
C THR A 65 -11.25 54.81 14.37
N LEU A 66 -10.43 54.55 15.38
CA LEU A 66 -10.56 55.13 16.71
C LEU A 66 -9.40 56.07 17.03
N LEU A 67 -9.70 57.16 17.73
CA LEU A 67 -8.75 58.06 18.36
C LEU A 67 -8.91 57.98 19.89
N GLN A 68 -7.83 57.69 20.59
CA GLN A 68 -7.80 57.68 22.05
C GLN A 68 -7.19 58.99 22.56
N LEU A 69 -7.95 59.75 23.33
CA LEU A 69 -7.46 60.96 24.00
C LEU A 69 -6.69 60.58 25.28
N PRO A 70 -5.77 61.46 25.75
CA PRO A 70 -4.96 61.20 26.96
C PRO A 70 -5.75 60.93 28.25
N THR A 71 -7.04 61.28 28.29
CA THR A 71 -7.94 61.06 29.41
C THR A 71 -8.75 59.76 29.31
N SER A 72 -8.31 58.83 28.45
CA SER A 72 -8.98 57.55 28.18
C SER A 72 -10.35 57.67 27.49
N VAL A 73 -10.70 58.85 26.98
CA VAL A 73 -11.86 59.06 26.11
C VAL A 73 -11.55 58.49 24.73
N THR A 74 -12.48 57.72 24.16
CA THR A 74 -12.32 57.10 22.84
C THR A 74 -13.34 57.67 21.87
N LEU A 75 -12.86 58.12 20.72
CA LEU A 75 -13.67 58.75 19.67
C LEU A 75 -13.60 57.96 18.35
N ASN A 76 -14.73 57.81 17.66
CA ASN A 76 -14.82 57.18 16.35
C ASN A 76 -14.57 58.22 15.25
N ILE A 77 -13.51 58.07 14.46
CA ILE A 77 -13.12 59.01 13.42
C ILE A 77 -13.92 58.75 12.15
N LYS A 78 -14.74 59.73 11.76
CA LYS A 78 -15.55 59.68 10.54
C LYS A 78 -14.80 60.22 9.34
N LYS A 79 -14.02 61.29 9.51
CA LYS A 79 -13.28 61.94 8.42
C LYS A 79 -12.03 62.64 8.94
N ILE A 80 -10.96 62.61 8.15
CA ILE A 80 -9.75 63.42 8.35
C ILE A 80 -9.57 64.27 7.11
N ASP A 81 -9.61 65.59 7.28
CA ASP A 81 -9.31 66.56 6.24
C ASP A 81 -7.95 67.19 6.49
N TYR A 82 -6.96 66.69 5.76
CA TYR A 82 -5.57 67.14 5.88
C TYR A 82 -5.36 68.55 5.33
N LYS A 83 -6.21 69.01 4.40
CA LYS A 83 -6.09 70.35 3.81
C LYS A 83 -6.56 71.41 4.80
N SER A 84 -7.73 71.20 5.42
CA SER A 84 -8.26 72.13 6.43
C SER A 84 -7.72 71.88 7.85
N ARG A 85 -6.94 70.80 8.05
CA ARG A 85 -6.46 70.33 9.36
C ARG A 85 -7.57 70.07 10.36
N LEU A 86 -8.66 69.47 9.87
CA LEU A 86 -9.88 69.18 10.61
C LEU A 86 -10.11 67.66 10.70
N ILE A 87 -10.33 67.15 11.91
CA ILE A 87 -10.76 65.78 12.16
C ILE A 87 -12.19 65.78 12.70
N ILE A 88 -13.04 64.99 12.06
CA ILE A 88 -14.45 64.83 12.39
C ILE A 88 -14.58 63.51 13.15
N ALA A 89 -14.97 63.61 14.41
CA ALA A 89 -15.09 62.49 15.33
C ALA A 89 -16.52 62.36 15.83
N ALA A 90 -16.90 61.17 16.29
CA ALA A 90 -18.20 60.87 16.87
C ALA A 90 -18.02 60.05 18.15
N ASP A 91 -18.93 60.20 19.10
CA ASP A 91 -18.97 59.34 20.28
C ASP A 91 -19.42 57.93 19.86
N PRO A 92 -18.71 56.85 20.23
CA PRO A 92 -19.10 55.48 19.89
C PRO A 92 -20.49 55.08 20.41
N ASP A 93 -20.89 55.63 21.57
CA ASP A 93 -22.17 55.35 22.24
C ASP A 93 -23.25 56.39 21.90
N ASN A 94 -22.96 57.29 20.95
CA ASN A 94 -23.85 58.34 20.51
C ASN A 94 -24.23 59.34 21.63
N CYS A 95 -23.34 59.54 22.62
CA CYS A 95 -23.58 60.40 23.77
C CYS A 95 -22.29 61.01 24.38
N PHE A 96 -21.75 62.06 23.75
CA PHE A 96 -20.56 62.78 24.24
C PHE A 96 -20.64 63.19 25.72
N LEU A 97 -21.84 63.57 26.19
CA LEU A 97 -22.04 64.05 27.56
C LEU A 97 -21.78 62.99 28.63
N ARG A 98 -21.85 61.68 28.31
CA ARG A 98 -21.45 60.61 29.25
C ARG A 98 -19.95 60.60 29.52
N GLN A 99 -19.16 60.91 28.49
CA GLN A 99 -17.69 60.91 28.59
C GLN A 99 -17.15 62.24 29.13
N LEU A 100 -18.02 63.25 29.30
CA LEU A 100 -17.59 64.64 29.52
C LEU A 100 -16.82 64.87 30.83
N ARG A 101 -17.12 64.08 31.88
CA ARG A 101 -16.35 64.12 33.14
C ARG A 101 -14.86 63.82 32.95
N ASN A 102 -14.54 62.99 31.96
CA ASN A 102 -13.18 62.62 31.60
C ASN A 102 -12.74 63.29 30.30
N PHE A 103 -13.52 64.20 29.72
CA PHE A 103 -13.16 64.83 28.46
C PHE A 103 -12.22 66.02 28.71
N SER A 104 -10.98 65.93 28.22
CA SER A 104 -10.05 67.06 28.22
C SER A 104 -9.16 67.04 27.00
N LEU A 105 -9.13 68.18 26.29
CA LEU A 105 -8.22 68.38 25.17
C LEU A 105 -6.90 69.04 25.58
N SER A 106 -6.74 69.42 26.85
CA SER A 106 -5.58 70.19 27.35
C SER A 106 -4.21 69.52 27.12
N LYS A 107 -4.17 68.18 27.12
CA LYS A 107 -2.96 67.38 26.86
C LYS A 107 -2.92 66.80 25.43
N SER A 108 -3.91 67.11 24.61
CA SER A 108 -4.03 66.63 23.23
C SER A 108 -3.52 67.68 22.23
N PRO A 109 -3.08 67.27 21.02
CA PRO A 109 -2.72 68.21 19.95
C PRO A 109 -3.96 68.85 19.28
N PHE A 110 -5.16 68.50 19.74
CA PHE A 110 -6.43 68.90 19.15
C PHE A 110 -7.07 70.05 19.92
N LYS A 111 -7.78 70.91 19.21
CA LYS A 111 -8.62 71.99 19.76
C LYS A 111 -10.00 71.93 19.12
N PHE A 112 -11.03 72.41 19.79
CA PHE A 112 -12.34 72.56 19.16
C PHE A 112 -12.23 73.46 17.92
N ALA A 113 -12.87 73.05 16.82
CA ALA A 113 -12.89 73.83 15.60
C ALA A 113 -13.78 75.07 15.74
N ASP A 114 -14.86 74.95 16.50
CA ASP A 114 -15.71 76.08 16.89
C ASP A 114 -14.99 76.94 17.94
N GLN A 115 -14.94 78.24 17.66
CA GLN A 115 -14.34 79.24 18.55
C GLN A 115 -15.32 79.69 19.64
N TYR A 116 -16.62 79.47 19.43
CA TYR A 116 -17.66 79.83 20.37
C TYR A 116 -17.93 78.67 21.33
N GLN A 117 -17.31 78.76 22.50
CA GLN A 117 -17.54 77.84 23.59
C GLN A 117 -18.51 78.47 24.58
N TYR A 118 -19.47 77.68 25.03
CA TYR A 118 -20.51 78.12 25.94
C TYR A 118 -20.48 77.30 27.23
N ASP A 119 -20.90 77.95 28.30
CA ASP A 119 -21.15 77.29 29.57
C ASP A 119 -22.62 76.86 29.61
N TYR A 120 -22.85 75.61 30.01
CA TYR A 120 -24.16 75.01 30.15
C TYR A 120 -24.36 74.51 31.57
N THR A 121 -25.59 74.61 32.06
CA THR A 121 -26.03 73.91 33.27
C THR A 121 -27.01 72.82 32.88
N LEU A 122 -26.75 71.58 33.29
CA LEU A 122 -27.65 70.47 33.04
C LEU A 122 -28.68 70.37 34.16
N PHE A 123 -29.94 70.20 33.78
CA PHE A 123 -31.07 70.01 34.68
C PHE A 123 -31.76 68.68 34.40
N ASN A 124 -32.20 68.03 35.46
CA ASN A 124 -33.02 66.84 35.42
C ASN A 124 -34.47 67.22 35.71
N CYS A 125 -35.38 67.08 34.74
CA CYS A 125 -36.74 67.58 34.80
C CYS A 125 -37.78 66.45 34.67
N THR A 126 -38.88 66.53 35.41
CA THR A 126 -39.99 65.56 35.34
C THR A 126 -41.05 65.92 34.30
N SER A 127 -41.10 67.18 33.84
CA SER A 127 -42.02 67.66 32.80
C SER A 127 -41.27 68.06 31.53
N LYS A 128 -41.98 68.02 30.39
CA LYS A 128 -41.46 68.55 29.12
C LYS A 128 -41.46 70.07 29.16
N HIS A 129 -40.36 70.66 28.71
CA HIS A 129 -40.16 72.11 28.61
C HIS A 129 -39.98 72.54 27.14
N GLY A 130 -40.27 73.80 26.84
CA GLY A 130 -40.34 74.34 25.46
C GLY A 130 -39.00 74.48 24.73
N ASP A 131 -39.04 75.01 23.49
CA ASP A 131 -37.92 75.09 22.53
C ASP A 131 -36.67 75.87 23.00
N SER A 132 -36.74 76.56 24.13
CA SER A 132 -35.61 77.27 24.75
C SER A 132 -34.59 76.34 25.43
N TYR A 133 -34.89 75.05 25.55
CA TYR A 133 -34.02 74.04 26.15
C TYR A 133 -33.57 73.00 25.13
N GLU A 134 -32.26 72.74 25.06
CA GLU A 134 -31.74 71.62 24.27
C GLU A 134 -31.90 70.34 25.10
N ARG A 135 -32.92 69.53 24.77
CA ARG A 135 -33.12 68.20 25.36
C ARG A 135 -31.95 67.31 24.99
N ILE A 136 -31.41 66.55 25.95
CA ILE A 136 -30.32 65.60 25.76
C ILE A 136 -30.90 64.17 25.82
N PRO A 137 -31.25 63.55 24.67
CA PRO A 137 -31.96 62.28 24.68
C PRO A 137 -31.13 61.14 25.27
N CYS A 138 -29.80 61.18 25.09
CA CYS A 138 -28.91 60.08 25.44
C CYS A 138 -28.59 59.96 26.95
N LEU A 139 -28.90 61.00 27.73
CA LEU A 139 -28.88 60.97 29.19
C LEU A 139 -30.28 60.80 29.80
N SER A 140 -31.33 61.11 29.03
CA SER A 140 -32.72 61.03 29.50
C SER A 140 -33.16 59.57 29.68
N VAL A 141 -33.98 59.32 30.71
CA VAL A 141 -34.52 57.99 31.07
C VAL A 141 -36.04 58.07 31.20
N PRO A 142 -36.79 56.96 31.12
CA PRO A 142 -38.24 57.02 31.26
C PRO A 142 -38.66 57.71 32.58
N GLY A 143 -39.44 58.79 32.48
CA GLY A 143 -39.91 59.59 33.61
C GLY A 143 -39.08 60.84 33.95
N TYR A 144 -37.88 60.98 33.37
CA TYR A 144 -36.97 62.11 33.62
C TYR A 144 -36.23 62.52 32.33
N ASP A 145 -36.42 63.77 31.91
CA ASP A 145 -35.73 64.34 30.76
C ASP A 145 -34.59 65.27 31.23
N ILE A 146 -33.42 65.13 30.60
CA ILE A 146 -32.26 65.99 30.87
C ILE A 146 -32.20 67.09 29.83
N TYR A 147 -32.10 68.33 30.30
CA TYR A 147 -32.02 69.52 29.48
C TYR A 147 -30.71 70.27 29.76
N ALA A 148 -30.06 70.76 28.72
CA ALA A 148 -28.93 71.68 28.83
C ALA A 148 -29.42 73.12 28.64
N TYR A 149 -29.04 73.98 29.58
CA TYR A 149 -29.36 75.40 29.56
C TYR A 149 -28.08 76.23 29.48
N SER A 150 -27.99 77.15 28.51
CA SER A 150 -26.81 78.01 28.39
C SER A 150 -26.81 79.07 29.48
N SER A 151 -25.68 79.20 30.18
CA SER A 151 -25.47 80.18 31.25
C SER A 151 -25.48 81.65 30.78
N ASN A 152 -25.56 81.90 29.47
CA ASN A 152 -25.67 83.24 28.88
C ASN A 152 -27.10 83.81 28.93
N TYR A 153 -28.10 83.02 29.30
CA TYR A 153 -29.50 83.47 29.43
C TYR A 153 -29.88 83.68 30.91
N PHE A 154 -30.74 84.68 31.18
CA PHE A 154 -31.25 84.96 32.52
C PHE A 154 -32.31 83.91 32.92
N ILE A 155 -32.10 83.27 34.08
CA ILE A 155 -32.98 82.23 34.67
C ILE A 155 -34.38 82.78 35.06
N GLY A 156 -34.54 84.11 35.11
CA GLY A 156 -35.77 84.76 35.57
C GLY A 156 -37.02 84.53 34.70
N ASP A 157 -36.85 84.16 33.43
CA ASP A 157 -37.96 83.96 32.47
C ASP A 157 -38.35 82.48 32.28
N THR A 158 -37.97 81.59 33.20
CA THR A 158 -38.10 80.14 33.02
C THR A 158 -38.73 79.40 34.21
N ASP A 159 -39.73 78.55 33.93
CA ASP A 159 -40.33 77.65 34.93
C ASP A 159 -39.45 76.40 35.14
N LEU A 160 -38.62 76.43 36.18
CA LEU A 160 -37.75 75.31 36.58
C LEU A 160 -38.30 74.53 37.78
N THR A 161 -39.58 74.71 38.14
CA THR A 161 -40.17 74.11 39.35
C THR A 161 -40.15 72.58 39.36
N SER A 162 -40.12 71.95 38.18
CA SER A 162 -40.07 70.50 38.00
C SER A 162 -38.66 69.95 37.76
N CYS A 163 -37.62 70.79 37.90
CA CYS A 163 -36.24 70.49 37.52
C CYS A 163 -35.25 70.56 38.69
N THR A 164 -34.31 69.61 38.75
CA THR A 164 -33.19 69.59 39.71
C THR A 164 -31.87 69.82 38.98
N LYS A 165 -31.06 70.78 39.45
CA LYS A 165 -29.72 71.03 38.88
C LYS A 165 -28.82 69.80 39.06
N MET A 166 -28.16 69.37 37.98
CA MET A 166 -27.21 68.24 37.99
C MET A 166 -25.77 68.72 38.20
N TYR A 167 -25.19 69.36 37.19
CA TYR A 167 -23.84 69.90 37.21
C TYR A 167 -23.66 70.94 36.11
N ASN A 168 -22.63 71.78 36.24
CA ASN A 168 -22.24 72.73 35.23
C ASN A 168 -21.22 72.09 34.28
N VAL A 169 -21.30 72.44 33.01
CA VAL A 169 -20.34 72.10 31.97
C VAL A 169 -19.82 73.40 31.39
N THR A 170 -18.52 73.61 31.45
CA THR A 170 -17.90 74.87 31.02
C THR A 170 -17.13 74.69 29.73
N SER A 171 -17.16 75.72 28.89
CA SER A 171 -16.29 75.86 27.72
C SER A 171 -16.39 74.69 26.72
N ILE A 172 -17.61 74.33 26.32
CA ILE A 172 -17.86 73.31 25.28
C ILE A 172 -18.56 73.91 24.05
N PRO A 173 -18.32 73.38 22.83
CA PRO A 173 -19.04 73.82 21.64
C PRO A 173 -20.50 73.35 21.65
N SER A 174 -21.38 74.15 21.03
CA SER A 174 -22.82 73.85 20.96
C SER A 174 -23.15 72.51 20.26
N GLU A 175 -22.29 72.06 19.34
CA GLU A 175 -22.39 70.79 18.62
C GLU A 175 -22.42 69.56 19.56
N MET A 176 -21.78 69.65 20.73
CA MET A 176 -21.78 68.56 21.73
C MET A 176 -23.13 68.41 22.45
N ILE A 177 -23.98 69.44 22.41
CA ILE A 177 -25.32 69.43 23.02
C ILE A 177 -26.41 69.12 21.98
N ARG A 178 -26.29 69.66 20.75
CA ARG A 178 -27.33 69.63 19.70
C ARG A 178 -27.68 68.26 19.11
N GLY A 179 -27.10 67.16 19.60
CA GLY A 179 -27.54 65.80 19.27
C GLY A 179 -27.06 65.28 17.92
N ASP A 180 -26.27 66.03 17.15
CA ASP A 180 -25.71 65.60 15.85
C ASP A 180 -24.60 64.53 16.00
N ASN A 181 -24.20 64.20 17.23
CA ASN A 181 -23.16 63.24 17.59
C ASN A 181 -21.86 63.37 16.77
N ILE A 182 -21.52 64.59 16.37
CA ILE A 182 -20.31 64.90 15.63
C ILE A 182 -19.55 65.99 16.39
N LEU A 183 -18.23 65.81 16.45
CA LEU A 183 -17.30 66.72 17.06
C LEU A 183 -16.20 67.09 16.07
N HIS A 184 -16.05 68.39 15.85
CA HIS A 184 -15.04 68.96 14.98
C HIS A 184 -13.81 69.39 15.77
N LEU A 185 -12.65 68.81 15.45
CA LEU A 185 -11.39 69.08 16.11
C LEU A 185 -10.33 69.53 15.11
N ASN A 186 -9.64 70.63 15.39
CA ASN A 186 -8.51 71.12 14.62
C ASN A 186 -7.18 70.69 15.25
N TRP A 187 -6.16 70.45 14.43
CA TRP A 187 -4.78 70.29 14.90
C TRP A 187 -3.85 71.33 14.26
N SER A 188 -2.82 71.75 15.00
CA SER A 188 -1.93 72.84 14.56
C SER A 188 -0.57 72.36 14.06
N GLU A 189 -0.02 71.31 14.67
CA GLU A 189 1.30 70.75 14.34
C GLU A 189 1.21 69.42 13.60
N PRO A 190 2.15 69.11 12.70
CA PRO A 190 3.20 69.99 12.19
C PRO A 190 2.64 71.00 11.18
N ALA A 191 2.95 72.29 11.38
CA ALA A 191 2.41 73.38 10.55
C ALA A 191 2.69 73.22 9.04
N ALA A 192 3.86 72.66 8.70
CA ALA A 192 4.27 72.44 7.31
C ALA A 192 3.34 71.50 6.53
N CYS A 193 2.66 70.55 7.19
CA CYS A 193 1.78 69.62 6.47
C CYS A 193 0.54 70.31 5.88
N GLY A 194 0.04 71.38 6.50
CA GLY A 194 -1.05 72.17 5.92
C GLY A 194 -0.62 72.80 4.59
N VAL A 195 0.60 73.35 4.54
CA VAL A 195 1.19 73.94 3.34
C VAL A 195 1.40 72.89 2.25
N CYS A 196 1.86 71.68 2.60
CA CYS A 196 2.03 70.60 1.63
C CYS A 196 0.70 70.22 0.96
N GLU A 197 -0.40 70.12 1.72
CA GLU A 197 -1.70 69.73 1.17
C GLU A 197 -2.33 70.83 0.31
N GLU A 198 -2.11 72.11 0.63
CA GLU A 198 -2.48 73.24 -0.24
C GLU A 198 -1.75 73.20 -1.58
N GLN A 199 -0.48 72.78 -1.59
CA GLN A 199 0.31 72.55 -2.81
C GLN A 199 -0.05 71.25 -3.54
N GLY A 200 -1.02 70.48 -3.04
CA GLY A 200 -1.38 69.20 -3.64
C GLY A 200 -0.32 68.10 -3.44
N LYS A 201 0.53 68.22 -2.42
CA LYS A 201 1.59 67.28 -2.04
C LYS A 201 1.24 66.52 -0.75
N PHE A 202 1.96 65.44 -0.45
CA PHE A 202 1.91 64.77 0.84
C PHE A 202 2.99 65.30 1.77
N CYS A 203 2.82 65.08 3.07
CA CYS A 203 3.77 65.52 4.10
C CYS A 203 4.45 64.30 4.74
N GLY A 204 5.70 64.42 5.18
CA GLY A 204 6.42 63.36 5.90
C GLY A 204 7.71 63.87 6.56
N TRP A 205 8.44 62.98 7.21
CA TRP A 205 9.74 63.30 7.82
C TRP A 205 10.82 63.53 6.77
N LYS A 206 11.54 64.65 6.89
CA LYS A 206 12.78 64.92 6.16
C LYS A 206 13.91 64.10 6.78
N TYR A 207 14.45 63.16 6.01
CA TYR A 207 15.52 62.29 6.50
C TYR A 207 16.86 63.05 6.49
N ASN A 208 17.19 63.74 7.57
CA ASN A 208 18.54 64.28 7.78
C ASN A 208 18.91 64.21 9.28
N ILE A 209 20.07 63.60 9.57
CA ILE A 209 20.40 62.98 10.87
C ILE A 209 20.57 64.01 12.02
N THR A 210 20.51 65.30 11.74
CA THR A 210 20.78 66.36 12.72
C THR A 210 19.55 67.18 13.12
N LYS A 211 18.38 67.03 12.46
CA LYS A 211 17.16 67.78 12.84
C LYS A 211 15.87 67.13 12.33
N LEU A 212 14.90 66.92 13.23
CA LEU A 212 13.54 66.44 12.93
C LEU A 212 12.75 67.55 12.23
N GLU A 213 12.82 67.60 10.90
CA GLU A 213 12.06 68.53 10.05
C GLU A 213 11.04 67.75 9.19
N THR A 214 9.97 68.42 8.78
CA THR A 214 8.95 67.86 7.87
C THR A 214 9.15 68.41 6.44
N GLU A 215 8.84 67.61 5.42
CA GLU A 215 9.02 67.95 4.00
C GLU A 215 7.80 67.54 3.15
N CYS A 216 7.57 68.25 2.05
CA CYS A 216 6.50 67.97 1.10
C CYS A 216 6.95 67.03 -0.02
N TYR A 217 6.22 65.95 -0.25
CA TYR A 217 6.45 64.92 -1.27
C TYR A 217 5.39 64.97 -2.37
N GLU A 218 5.78 64.78 -3.61
CA GLU A 218 4.83 64.70 -4.74
C GLU A 218 3.81 63.57 -4.53
N LYS A 219 2.53 63.84 -4.74
CA LYS A 219 1.50 62.79 -4.74
C LYS A 219 1.87 61.77 -5.83
N PRO A 220 1.93 60.46 -5.53
CA PRO A 220 2.30 59.46 -6.53
C PRO A 220 1.31 59.54 -7.70
N LYS A 221 1.82 59.90 -8.90
CA LYS A 221 1.01 59.94 -10.12
C LYS A 221 0.47 58.54 -10.37
N SER A 222 -0.86 58.39 -10.38
CA SER A 222 -1.56 57.17 -10.78
C SER A 222 -1.17 56.81 -12.22
N ASN A 223 -0.14 55.99 -12.36
CA ASN A 223 0.45 55.65 -13.64
C ASN A 223 -0.31 54.46 -14.26
N LYS A 224 -1.63 54.61 -14.47
CA LYS A 224 -2.48 53.58 -15.09
C LYS A 224 -2.19 53.36 -16.60
N GLY A 225 -1.21 54.06 -17.18
CA GLY A 225 -0.93 54.02 -18.63
C GLY A 225 0.44 53.49 -19.07
N LYS A 226 1.41 53.27 -18.17
CA LYS A 226 2.78 52.83 -18.55
C LYS A 226 3.24 51.50 -17.93
N ILE A 227 2.35 50.81 -17.20
CA ILE A 227 2.57 49.47 -16.65
C ILE A 227 1.88 48.43 -17.57
N ARG A 228 2.32 48.32 -18.82
CA ARG A 228 1.90 47.22 -19.72
C ARG A 228 3.04 46.61 -20.56
N LYS A 229 4.24 47.21 -20.56
CA LYS A 229 5.38 46.69 -21.34
C LYS A 229 6.51 46.06 -20.51
N ILE A 230 6.59 46.32 -19.20
CA ILE A 230 7.61 45.70 -18.32
C ILE A 230 7.04 44.51 -17.52
N GLU A 231 5.73 44.48 -17.27
CA GLU A 231 5.06 43.28 -16.71
C GLU A 231 5.09 42.08 -17.67
N GLY A 232 5.14 42.31 -18.99
CA GLY A 232 5.24 41.23 -19.97
C GLY A 232 6.56 40.47 -19.89
N ALA A 233 7.70 41.15 -19.88
CA ALA A 233 9.03 40.51 -19.94
C ALA A 233 9.43 39.82 -18.62
N VAL A 234 9.09 40.41 -17.45
CA VAL A 234 9.36 39.81 -16.13
C VAL A 234 8.40 38.66 -15.84
N ALA A 235 7.13 38.74 -16.25
CA ALA A 235 6.20 37.62 -16.14
C ALA A 235 6.57 36.47 -17.10
N THR A 236 7.03 36.75 -18.33
CA THR A 236 7.46 35.69 -19.25
C THR A 236 8.73 35.00 -18.76
N VAL A 237 9.76 35.73 -18.34
CA VAL A 237 11.02 35.12 -17.84
C VAL A 237 10.78 34.41 -16.51
N GLY A 238 10.00 35.00 -15.60
CA GLY A 238 9.61 34.37 -14.34
C GLY A 238 8.76 33.11 -14.54
N SER A 239 7.78 33.14 -15.46
CA SER A 239 6.96 31.96 -15.77
C SER A 239 7.76 30.83 -16.40
N VAL A 240 8.74 31.13 -17.27
CA VAL A 240 9.63 30.12 -17.86
C VAL A 240 10.54 29.51 -16.79
N LEU A 241 11.11 30.31 -15.89
CA LEU A 241 11.90 29.81 -14.77
C LEU A 241 11.08 28.91 -13.82
N VAL A 242 9.86 29.32 -13.48
CA VAL A 242 8.94 28.50 -12.67
C VAL A 242 8.62 27.18 -13.39
N LEU A 243 8.34 27.23 -14.69
CA LEU A 243 8.01 26.03 -15.47
C LEU A 243 9.23 25.08 -15.59
N LEU A 244 10.45 25.62 -15.73
CA LEU A 244 11.68 24.82 -15.70
C LEU A 244 11.93 24.18 -14.33
N VAL A 245 11.68 24.90 -13.23
CA VAL A 245 11.78 24.35 -11.87
C VAL A 245 10.74 23.25 -11.64
N LEU A 246 9.50 23.47 -12.09
CA LEU A 246 8.44 22.46 -12.01
C LEU A 246 8.77 21.23 -12.87
N LEU A 247 9.33 21.40 -14.06
CA LEU A 247 9.80 20.29 -14.90
C LEU A 247 10.97 19.55 -14.25
N ALA A 248 11.95 20.25 -13.68
CA ALA A 248 13.07 19.64 -12.97
C ALA A 248 12.59 18.87 -11.74
N ALA A 249 11.70 19.46 -10.93
CA ALA A 249 11.07 18.81 -9.79
C ALA A 249 10.24 17.60 -10.21
N TYR A 250 9.49 17.69 -11.31
CA TYR A 250 8.75 16.58 -11.91
C TYR A 250 9.68 15.47 -12.39
N ARG A 251 10.80 15.79 -13.04
CA ARG A 251 11.81 14.80 -13.49
C ARG A 251 12.47 14.10 -12.31
N VAL A 252 12.84 14.84 -11.25
CA VAL A 252 13.37 14.26 -10.01
C VAL A 252 12.33 13.38 -9.33
N TYR A 253 11.09 13.85 -9.18
CA TYR A 253 9.99 13.08 -8.61
C TYR A 253 9.68 11.82 -9.44
N SER A 254 9.63 11.94 -10.76
CA SER A 254 9.38 10.83 -11.69
C SER A 254 10.52 9.82 -11.65
N SER A 255 11.77 10.27 -11.59
CA SER A 255 12.95 9.41 -11.45
C SER A 255 12.98 8.70 -10.11
N ASP A 256 12.67 9.39 -9.01
CA ASP A 256 12.57 8.79 -7.66
C ASP A 256 11.41 7.78 -7.59
N LYS A 257 10.26 8.11 -8.17
CA LYS A 257 9.12 7.18 -8.28
C LYS A 257 9.45 5.96 -9.13
N ALA A 258 10.16 6.14 -10.25
CA ALA A 258 10.63 5.04 -11.08
C ALA A 258 11.66 4.17 -10.35
N ALA A 259 12.61 4.78 -9.62
CA ALA A 259 13.59 4.07 -8.80
C ALA A 259 12.91 3.26 -7.68
N LYS A 260 11.94 3.85 -6.96
CA LYS A 260 11.14 3.17 -5.93
C LYS A 260 10.30 2.02 -6.51
N ASN A 261 9.67 2.22 -7.67
CA ASN A 261 8.94 1.15 -8.34
C ASN A 261 9.88 0.02 -8.80
N ASN A 262 11.06 0.34 -9.33
CA ASN A 262 12.06 -0.66 -9.70
C ASN A 262 12.57 -1.41 -8.46
N GLN A 263 12.83 -0.71 -7.36
CA GLN A 263 13.21 -1.31 -6.09
C GLN A 263 12.12 -2.27 -5.59
N LYS A 264 10.85 -1.84 -5.58
CA LYS A 264 9.71 -2.69 -5.22
C LYS A 264 9.58 -3.92 -6.14
N ARG A 265 9.82 -3.75 -7.43
CA ARG A 265 9.80 -4.85 -8.40
C ARG A 265 10.94 -5.83 -8.16
N ILE A 266 12.14 -5.36 -7.83
CA ILE A 266 13.29 -6.19 -7.42
C ILE A 266 12.99 -6.90 -6.10
N GLU A 267 12.44 -6.22 -5.11
CA GLU A 267 12.05 -6.80 -3.82
C GLU A 267 10.98 -7.87 -3.99
N ASN A 268 9.95 -7.62 -4.80
CA ASN A 268 8.95 -8.62 -5.15
C ASN A 268 9.58 -9.82 -5.86
N PHE A 269 10.45 -9.59 -6.86
CA PHE A 269 11.16 -10.67 -7.54
C PHE A 269 12.03 -11.49 -6.57
N LEU A 270 12.75 -10.85 -5.65
CA LEU A 270 13.56 -11.52 -4.64
C LEU A 270 12.69 -12.28 -3.62
N ALA A 271 11.52 -11.76 -3.28
CA ALA A 271 10.54 -12.43 -2.44
C ALA A 271 9.97 -13.68 -3.13
N ASP A 272 9.58 -13.57 -4.40
CA ASP A 272 9.11 -14.69 -5.23
C ASP A 272 10.22 -15.73 -5.42
N TYR A 273 11.46 -15.29 -5.67
CA TYR A 273 12.62 -16.18 -5.79
C TYR A 273 12.93 -16.90 -4.47
N LYS A 274 12.76 -16.23 -3.33
CA LYS A 274 12.87 -16.86 -2.00
C LYS A 274 11.73 -17.83 -1.75
N ALA A 275 10.53 -17.56 -2.27
CA ALA A 275 9.36 -18.42 -2.17
C ALA A 275 9.46 -19.69 -3.04
N LEU A 276 10.31 -19.70 -4.08
CA LEU A 276 10.61 -20.92 -4.84
C LEU A 276 11.35 -21.97 -4.00
N LYS A 277 12.09 -21.56 -2.96
CA LYS A 277 12.80 -22.49 -2.08
C LYS A 277 11.89 -22.91 -0.92
N PRO A 278 11.95 -24.18 -0.50
CA PRO A 278 11.24 -24.62 0.70
C PRO A 278 11.60 -23.77 1.92
N ALA A 279 10.59 -23.20 2.59
CA ALA A 279 10.80 -22.39 3.78
C ALA A 279 11.19 -23.24 4.99
N ARG A 280 12.12 -22.75 5.81
CA ARG A 280 12.45 -23.39 7.10
C ARG A 280 11.48 -22.90 8.19
N TYR A 281 10.77 -23.82 8.80
CA TYR A 281 9.84 -23.59 9.91
C TYR A 281 10.45 -24.09 11.23
N THR A 282 10.12 -23.43 12.34
CA THR A 282 10.40 -23.96 13.67
C THR A 282 9.36 -25.01 14.06
N TYR A 283 9.65 -25.85 15.06
CA TYR A 283 8.67 -26.81 15.57
C TYR A 283 7.42 -26.11 16.16
N ALA A 284 7.59 -24.90 16.72
CA ALA A 284 6.47 -24.10 17.18
C ALA A 284 5.57 -23.66 16.01
N ASP A 285 6.16 -23.31 14.86
CA ASP A 285 5.40 -23.02 13.65
C ASP A 285 4.65 -24.25 13.14
N ILE A 286 5.29 -25.43 13.12
CA ILE A 286 4.63 -26.70 12.73
C ILE A 286 3.43 -26.99 13.63
N LYS A 287 3.58 -26.83 14.95
CA LYS A 287 2.47 -27.03 15.90
C LYS A 287 1.33 -26.04 15.64
N ARG A 288 1.64 -24.78 15.33
CA ARG A 288 0.63 -23.76 14.97
C ARG A 288 -0.07 -24.07 13.64
N ILE A 289 0.70 -24.43 12.61
CA ILE A 289 0.19 -24.76 11.27
C ILE A 289 -0.79 -25.93 11.33
N THR A 290 -0.54 -26.91 12.20
CA THR A 290 -1.33 -28.14 12.31
C THR A 290 -2.44 -28.08 13.37
N ASP A 291 -2.72 -26.91 13.95
CA ASP A 291 -3.66 -26.75 15.07
C ASP A 291 -3.38 -27.78 16.19
N GLU A 292 -2.12 -27.85 16.64
CA GLU A 292 -1.64 -28.85 17.61
C GLU A 292 -1.78 -30.31 17.16
N PHE A 293 -1.54 -30.59 15.87
CA PHE A 293 -1.61 -31.94 15.28
C PHE A 293 -3.00 -32.58 15.34
N LYS A 294 -4.05 -31.76 15.27
CA LYS A 294 -5.44 -32.19 15.43
C LYS A 294 -5.95 -33.08 14.30
N ASP A 295 -5.72 -32.68 13.05
CA ASP A 295 -6.30 -33.35 11.88
C ASP A 295 -5.30 -34.35 11.28
N LYS A 296 -5.30 -35.58 11.76
CA LYS A 296 -4.45 -36.66 11.22
C LYS A 296 -4.99 -37.14 9.86
N LEU A 297 -4.15 -37.10 8.83
CA LEU A 297 -4.46 -37.59 7.47
C LEU A 297 -4.05 -39.05 7.27
N GLY A 298 -2.94 -39.47 7.89
CA GLY A 298 -2.42 -40.83 7.73
C GLY A 298 -1.17 -41.09 8.55
N GLN A 299 -0.77 -42.36 8.62
CA GLN A 299 0.46 -42.77 9.29
C GLN A 299 1.10 -43.93 8.51
N GLY A 300 2.38 -43.80 8.22
CA GLY A 300 3.19 -44.81 7.54
C GLY A 300 4.48 -45.11 8.30
N ALA A 301 5.34 -45.92 7.69
CA ALA A 301 6.65 -46.29 8.26
C ALA A 301 7.52 -45.05 8.56
N TYR A 302 7.42 -44.03 7.69
CA TYR A 302 8.27 -42.85 7.71
C TYR A 302 7.74 -41.71 8.59
N GLY A 303 6.54 -41.83 9.16
CA GLY A 303 5.97 -40.76 9.97
C GLY A 303 4.46 -40.68 9.97
N THR A 304 3.96 -39.62 10.59
CA THR A 304 2.53 -39.28 10.65
C THR A 304 2.27 -38.00 9.87
N VAL A 305 1.23 -37.99 9.05
CA VAL A 305 0.85 -36.84 8.21
C VAL A 305 -0.39 -36.17 8.81
N PHE A 306 -0.33 -34.85 8.95
CA PHE A 306 -1.42 -34.02 9.46
C PHE A 306 -1.83 -32.97 8.43
N LYS A 307 -3.10 -32.60 8.43
CA LYS A 307 -3.57 -31.42 7.71
C LYS A 307 -3.17 -30.18 8.50
N GLY A 308 -2.80 -29.13 7.78
CA GLY A 308 -2.49 -27.84 8.35
C GLY A 308 -2.85 -26.68 7.44
N LYS A 309 -2.59 -25.48 7.93
CA LYS A 309 -2.96 -24.22 7.29
C LYS A 309 -1.84 -23.19 7.47
N LEU A 310 -1.33 -22.64 6.37
CA LEU A 310 -0.34 -21.54 6.39
C LEU A 310 -1.00 -20.16 6.45
N SER A 311 -2.14 -20.01 5.78
CA SER A 311 -2.99 -18.82 5.76
C SER A 311 -4.43 -19.25 5.50
N ASP A 312 -5.39 -18.33 5.51
CA ASP A 312 -6.80 -18.72 5.43
C ASP A 312 -7.20 -19.51 4.17
N GLU A 313 -6.39 -19.42 3.12
CA GLU A 313 -6.62 -20.03 1.81
C GLU A 313 -5.61 -21.16 1.50
N ILE A 314 -4.49 -21.24 2.21
CA ILE A 314 -3.39 -22.16 1.89
C ILE A 314 -3.37 -23.33 2.86
N PHE A 315 -3.91 -24.47 2.42
CA PHE A 315 -3.84 -25.75 3.13
C PHE A 315 -2.57 -26.51 2.79
N VAL A 316 -2.00 -27.19 3.79
CA VAL A 316 -0.78 -27.98 3.66
C VAL A 316 -0.91 -29.35 4.32
N ALA A 317 -0.11 -30.30 3.87
CA ALA A 317 0.07 -31.60 4.51
C ALA A 317 1.44 -31.61 5.22
N VAL A 318 1.43 -31.85 6.52
CA VAL A 318 2.64 -31.83 7.37
C VAL A 318 2.99 -33.26 7.78
N LYS A 319 4.06 -33.81 7.19
CA LYS A 319 4.62 -35.13 7.53
C LYS A 319 5.63 -34.97 8.66
N ILE A 320 5.28 -35.44 9.86
CA ILE A 320 6.18 -35.52 11.02
C ILE A 320 6.92 -36.83 10.94
N LEU A 321 8.25 -36.77 10.83
CA LEU A 321 9.08 -37.95 10.69
C LEU A 321 9.30 -38.64 12.04
N ASN A 322 9.32 -39.96 12.03
CA ASN A 322 9.62 -40.74 13.24
C ASN A 322 11.11 -40.60 13.60
N ASN A 323 11.41 -40.28 14.86
CA ASN A 323 12.79 -40.09 15.32
C ASN A 323 13.58 -41.40 15.51
N SER A 324 12.95 -42.56 15.33
CA SER A 324 13.39 -43.83 15.92
C SER A 324 14.14 -44.78 14.98
N THR A 325 14.25 -44.52 13.67
CA THR A 325 14.63 -45.57 12.72
C THR A 325 15.85 -45.29 11.82
N GLY A 326 16.50 -44.12 11.87
CA GLY A 326 17.66 -43.87 10.99
C GLY A 326 18.55 -42.68 11.36
N ASN A 327 19.68 -42.56 10.66
CA ASN A 327 20.63 -41.43 10.75
C ASN A 327 20.07 -40.11 10.16
N GLY A 328 18.84 -40.15 9.62
CA GLY A 328 18.15 -39.01 9.05
C GLY A 328 18.45 -38.76 7.57
N GLU A 329 19.03 -39.73 6.86
CA GLU A 329 19.26 -39.69 5.41
C GLU A 329 17.97 -39.44 4.61
N GLU A 330 16.86 -40.10 4.95
CA GLU A 330 15.58 -39.93 4.23
C GLU A 330 15.12 -38.46 4.22
N PHE A 331 15.24 -37.79 5.38
CA PHE A 331 14.94 -36.36 5.48
C PHE A 331 15.87 -35.52 4.60
N ILE A 332 17.17 -35.81 4.62
CA ILE A 332 18.15 -35.07 3.83
C ILE A 332 17.90 -35.30 2.33
N ASN A 333 17.67 -36.54 1.92
CA ASN A 333 17.36 -36.91 0.54
C ASN A 333 16.09 -36.19 0.07
N GLU A 334 15.02 -36.22 0.85
CA GLU A 334 13.76 -35.62 0.47
C GLU A 334 13.88 -34.08 0.37
N VAL A 335 14.50 -33.41 1.35
CA VAL A 335 14.73 -31.95 1.27
C VAL A 335 15.69 -31.57 0.13
N ALA A 336 16.78 -32.30 -0.06
CA ALA A 336 17.80 -32.00 -1.08
C ALA A 336 17.30 -32.26 -2.51
N THR A 337 16.43 -33.27 -2.68
CA THR A 337 15.83 -33.64 -3.96
C THR A 337 14.64 -32.72 -4.28
N MET A 338 13.67 -32.62 -3.35
CA MET A 338 12.43 -31.87 -3.57
C MET A 338 12.63 -30.35 -3.59
N GLY A 339 13.66 -29.84 -2.91
CA GLY A 339 14.00 -28.41 -2.98
C GLY A 339 14.47 -27.93 -4.35
N LYS A 340 14.69 -28.84 -5.31
CA LYS A 340 15.13 -28.54 -6.68
C LYS A 340 14.09 -28.90 -7.74
N ILE A 341 13.00 -29.58 -7.37
CA ILE A 341 12.00 -30.08 -8.31
C ILE A 341 10.82 -29.12 -8.39
N HIS A 342 10.48 -28.71 -9.61
CA HIS A 342 9.26 -27.97 -9.90
C HIS A 342 8.60 -28.55 -11.16
N HIS A 343 7.59 -29.39 -10.97
CA HIS A 343 6.87 -30.00 -12.09
C HIS A 343 5.39 -30.18 -11.75
N VAL A 344 4.51 -30.05 -12.75
CA VAL A 344 3.05 -30.14 -12.57
C VAL A 344 2.61 -31.53 -12.08
N ASN A 345 3.37 -32.58 -12.33
CA ASN A 345 3.07 -33.95 -11.87
C ASN A 345 3.95 -34.46 -10.72
N VAL A 346 4.63 -33.55 -10.01
CA VAL A 346 5.39 -33.88 -8.78
C VAL A 346 4.89 -32.99 -7.65
N ILE A 347 4.74 -33.54 -6.45
CA ILE A 347 4.27 -32.78 -5.29
C ILE A 347 5.28 -31.67 -4.96
N ARG A 348 4.81 -30.51 -4.51
CA ARG A 348 5.70 -29.40 -4.15
C ARG A 348 5.99 -29.41 -2.65
N LEU A 349 7.27 -29.41 -2.30
CA LEU A 349 7.72 -29.17 -0.93
C LEU A 349 7.66 -27.66 -0.64
N VAL A 350 6.76 -27.25 0.25
CA VAL A 350 6.55 -25.86 0.66
C VAL A 350 7.54 -25.44 1.73
N GLY A 351 7.94 -26.37 2.57
CA GLY A 351 8.93 -26.12 3.61
C GLY A 351 9.24 -27.33 4.47
N TYR A 352 10.08 -27.13 5.46
CA TYR A 352 10.56 -28.18 6.34
C TYR A 352 10.88 -27.65 7.73
N CYS A 353 10.90 -28.54 8.72
CA CYS A 353 11.40 -28.28 10.06
C CYS A 353 12.56 -29.22 10.36
N ALA A 354 13.62 -28.68 10.97
CA ALA A 354 14.82 -29.42 11.35
C ALA A 354 15.31 -28.93 12.72
N ASP A 355 14.46 -29.05 13.74
CA ASP A 355 14.72 -28.58 15.10
C ASP A 355 15.21 -29.73 15.98
N GLY A 356 16.51 -30.01 15.89
CA GLY A 356 17.17 -31.12 16.56
C GLY A 356 16.64 -32.47 16.05
N PHE A 357 16.05 -33.26 16.94
CA PHE A 357 15.42 -34.52 16.55
C PHE A 357 14.07 -34.32 15.89
N ARG A 358 13.39 -33.17 16.07
CA ARG A 358 12.05 -32.95 15.51
C ARG A 358 12.16 -32.50 14.06
N ARG A 359 11.85 -33.42 13.15
CA ARG A 359 11.90 -33.18 11.71
C ARG A 359 10.49 -33.27 11.11
N ALA A 360 10.18 -32.32 10.23
CA ALA A 360 8.91 -32.32 9.52
C ALA A 360 9.09 -31.83 8.09
N LEU A 361 8.19 -32.25 7.21
CA LEU A 361 8.10 -31.82 5.82
C LEU A 361 6.70 -31.25 5.59
N VAL A 362 6.62 -30.14 4.88
CA VAL A 362 5.38 -29.39 4.62
C VAL A 362 5.14 -29.39 3.12
N TYR A 363 4.07 -30.05 2.69
CA TYR A 363 3.67 -30.20 1.29
C TYR A 363 2.38 -29.46 0.99
N ASP A 364 2.12 -29.22 -0.30
CA ASP A 364 0.78 -28.83 -0.74
C ASP A 364 -0.24 -29.90 -0.33
N TYR A 365 -1.39 -29.47 0.22
CA TYR A 365 -2.47 -30.39 0.57
C TYR A 365 -3.27 -30.75 -0.68
N LEU A 366 -3.48 -32.05 -0.90
CA LEU A 366 -4.19 -32.59 -2.06
C LEU A 366 -5.48 -33.29 -1.59
N PRO A 367 -6.67 -32.80 -1.97
CA PRO A 367 -7.93 -33.20 -1.35
C PRO A 367 -8.42 -34.58 -1.77
N ASN A 368 -8.01 -35.08 -2.94
CA ASN A 368 -8.44 -36.38 -3.45
C ASN A 368 -7.55 -37.54 -2.97
N GLU A 369 -6.64 -37.31 -2.03
CA GLU A 369 -5.78 -38.33 -1.42
C GLU A 369 -4.94 -39.10 -2.46
N SER A 370 -4.59 -40.37 -2.19
CA SER A 370 -3.75 -41.20 -3.04
C SER A 370 -4.55 -42.01 -4.06
N LEU A 371 -3.92 -42.35 -5.18
CA LEU A 371 -4.45 -43.23 -6.22
C LEU A 371 -4.86 -44.60 -5.67
N ALA A 372 -4.20 -45.08 -4.61
CA ALA A 372 -4.53 -46.35 -3.95
C ALA A 372 -6.03 -46.43 -3.55
N LYS A 373 -6.62 -45.31 -3.13
CA LYS A 373 -8.05 -45.21 -2.77
C LYS A 373 -8.99 -45.57 -3.92
N PHE A 374 -8.58 -45.31 -5.17
CA PHE A 374 -9.39 -45.49 -6.38
C PHE A 374 -9.09 -46.79 -7.12
N VAL A 375 -7.94 -47.41 -6.83
CA VAL A 375 -7.50 -48.67 -7.44
C VAL A 375 -7.85 -49.88 -6.56
N SER A 376 -7.89 -49.71 -5.24
CA SER A 376 -8.31 -50.78 -4.33
C SER A 376 -9.81 -51.08 -4.44
N SER A 377 -10.14 -52.36 -4.53
CA SER A 377 -11.53 -52.82 -4.64
C SER A 377 -12.32 -52.85 -3.33
N GLU A 378 -11.72 -52.39 -2.22
CA GLU A 378 -12.32 -52.39 -0.89
C GLU A 378 -13.32 -51.24 -0.67
N HIS A 379 -13.32 -50.22 -1.52
CA HIS A 379 -14.21 -49.06 -1.39
C HIS A 379 -15.20 -49.12 -2.55
N GLY A 380 -16.48 -49.34 -2.24
CA GLY A 380 -17.53 -49.70 -3.19
C GLY A 380 -17.71 -48.77 -4.41
N GLU A 381 -18.70 -49.11 -5.25
CA GLU A 381 -18.92 -48.58 -6.61
C GLU A 381 -18.93 -47.04 -6.74
N THR A 382 -19.20 -46.31 -5.66
CA THR A 382 -19.22 -44.84 -5.61
C THR A 382 -17.85 -44.15 -5.71
N SER A 383 -16.75 -44.91 -5.71
CA SER A 383 -15.37 -44.37 -5.64
C SER A 383 -14.53 -44.61 -6.90
N SER A 384 -15.12 -45.14 -7.98
CA SER A 384 -14.34 -45.53 -9.17
C SER A 384 -14.15 -44.38 -10.16
N LEU A 385 -12.93 -44.19 -10.65
CA LEU A 385 -12.63 -43.20 -11.70
C LEU A 385 -13.11 -43.69 -13.07
N SER A 386 -13.29 -42.80 -14.06
CA SER A 386 -13.54 -43.24 -15.44
C SER A 386 -12.25 -43.77 -16.08
N TRP A 387 -12.35 -44.52 -17.18
CA TRP A 387 -11.19 -45.03 -17.90
C TRP A 387 -10.35 -43.90 -18.52
N GLU A 388 -11.00 -42.87 -19.04
CA GLU A 388 -10.32 -41.67 -19.55
C GLU A 388 -9.52 -40.99 -18.45
N ARG A 389 -10.10 -40.89 -17.24
CA ARG A 389 -9.39 -40.31 -16.10
C ARG A 389 -8.18 -41.16 -15.67
N LEU A 390 -8.30 -42.49 -15.71
CA LEU A 390 -7.16 -43.37 -15.45
C LEU A 390 -6.05 -43.19 -16.50
N GLN A 391 -6.41 -43.00 -17.77
CA GLN A 391 -5.44 -42.70 -18.82
C GLN A 391 -4.74 -41.35 -18.57
N ASP A 392 -5.49 -40.31 -18.20
CA ASP A 392 -4.93 -38.99 -17.88
C ASP A 392 -3.96 -39.08 -16.69
N ILE A 393 -4.32 -39.86 -15.66
CA ILE A 393 -3.45 -40.13 -14.51
C ILE A 393 -2.20 -40.90 -14.94
N ALA A 394 -2.32 -41.96 -15.74
CA ALA A 394 -1.19 -42.71 -16.26
C ALA A 394 -0.24 -41.82 -17.06
N LEU A 395 -0.78 -40.95 -17.92
CA LEU A 395 -0.01 -40.00 -18.72
C LEU A 395 0.68 -38.94 -17.85
N GLY A 396 -0.02 -38.36 -16.89
CA GLY A 396 0.54 -37.38 -15.95
C GLY A 396 1.66 -37.99 -15.10
N MET A 397 1.47 -39.21 -14.60
CA MET A 397 2.51 -39.97 -13.91
C MET A 397 3.73 -40.19 -14.83
N ALA A 398 3.49 -40.61 -16.07
CA ALA A 398 4.58 -40.85 -17.02
C ALA A 398 5.40 -39.59 -17.29
N LYS A 399 4.73 -38.44 -17.49
CA LYS A 399 5.38 -37.12 -17.65
C LYS A 399 6.16 -36.71 -16.40
N GLY A 400 5.61 -36.96 -15.21
CA GLY A 400 6.29 -36.70 -13.95
C GLY A 400 7.59 -37.51 -13.80
N ILE A 401 7.55 -38.82 -14.09
CA ILE A 401 8.73 -39.69 -13.99
C ILE A 401 9.76 -39.36 -15.10
N GLU A 402 9.29 -39.07 -16.32
CA GLU A 402 10.15 -38.63 -17.42
C GLU A 402 10.94 -37.37 -17.06
N TYR A 403 10.27 -36.38 -16.45
CA TYR A 403 10.91 -35.18 -15.93
C TYR A 403 11.98 -35.50 -14.88
N LEU A 404 11.71 -36.41 -13.94
CA LEU A 404 12.71 -36.85 -12.95
C LEU A 404 13.94 -37.51 -13.60
N HIS A 405 13.71 -38.28 -14.67
CA HIS A 405 14.78 -39.04 -15.34
C HIS A 405 15.64 -38.21 -16.29
N GLN A 406 15.06 -37.21 -16.96
CA GLN A 406 15.70 -36.47 -18.05
C GLN A 406 15.63 -34.93 -17.90
N GLY A 407 14.54 -34.41 -17.34
CA GLY A 407 14.25 -32.99 -17.23
C GLY A 407 15.00 -32.24 -16.12
N CYS A 408 15.35 -32.92 -15.02
CA CYS A 408 16.14 -32.35 -13.93
C CYS A 408 17.64 -32.21 -14.29
N ASP A 409 18.38 -31.32 -13.62
CA ASP A 409 19.84 -31.14 -13.83
C ASP A 409 20.64 -32.42 -13.52
N GLN A 410 20.26 -33.10 -12.45
CA GLN A 410 20.70 -34.45 -12.11
C GLN A 410 19.53 -35.40 -12.35
N ARG A 411 19.83 -36.62 -12.79
CA ARG A 411 18.83 -37.68 -12.92
C ARG A 411 18.37 -38.10 -11.53
N ILE A 412 17.07 -38.19 -11.31
CA ILE A 412 16.48 -38.54 -10.01
C ILE A 412 15.77 -39.89 -10.16
N LEU A 413 16.20 -40.89 -9.40
CA LEU A 413 15.55 -42.20 -9.30
C LEU A 413 14.67 -42.21 -8.06
N HIS A 414 13.39 -42.53 -8.21
CA HIS A 414 12.41 -42.44 -7.13
C HIS A 414 12.42 -43.66 -6.22
N PHE A 415 12.53 -44.87 -6.78
CA PHE A 415 12.52 -46.19 -6.12
C PHE A 415 11.25 -46.60 -5.34
N ASP A 416 10.31 -45.69 -5.09
CA ASP A 416 9.03 -46.02 -4.43
C ASP A 416 7.78 -45.57 -5.21
N ILE A 417 7.76 -45.80 -6.53
CA ILE A 417 6.57 -45.54 -7.35
C ILE A 417 5.53 -46.62 -7.08
N LYS A 418 4.40 -46.24 -6.47
CA LYS A 418 3.26 -47.11 -6.12
C LYS A 418 1.99 -46.25 -5.95
N PRO A 419 0.77 -46.82 -5.99
CA PRO A 419 -0.47 -46.03 -5.94
C PRO A 419 -0.59 -45.15 -4.68
N HIS A 420 -0.03 -45.59 -3.55
CA HIS A 420 -0.04 -44.85 -2.28
C HIS A 420 0.76 -43.54 -2.33
N ASN A 421 1.77 -43.48 -3.21
CA ASN A 421 2.66 -42.32 -3.36
C ASN A 421 2.27 -41.43 -4.55
N ILE A 422 1.19 -41.76 -5.27
CA ILE A 422 0.61 -40.91 -6.32
C ILE A 422 -0.59 -40.20 -5.72
N LEU A 423 -0.42 -38.93 -5.35
CA LEU A 423 -1.50 -38.13 -4.81
C LEU A 423 -2.27 -37.43 -5.94
N LEU A 424 -3.54 -37.09 -5.69
CA LEU A 424 -4.43 -36.51 -6.67
C LEU A 424 -4.89 -35.12 -6.21
N ASP A 425 -4.67 -34.11 -7.04
CA ASP A 425 -5.19 -32.77 -6.80
C ASP A 425 -6.72 -32.70 -6.99
N ASP A 426 -7.30 -31.53 -6.79
CA ASP A 426 -8.74 -31.25 -6.91
C ASP A 426 -9.31 -31.60 -8.30
N HIS A 427 -8.48 -31.58 -9.34
CA HIS A 427 -8.84 -31.94 -10.72
C HIS A 427 -8.43 -33.38 -11.09
N PHE A 428 -8.03 -34.19 -10.11
CA PHE A 428 -7.53 -35.56 -10.28
C PHE A 428 -6.24 -35.64 -11.13
N ASN A 429 -5.44 -34.59 -11.19
CA ASN A 429 -4.11 -34.69 -11.78
C ASN A 429 -3.15 -35.37 -10.78
N PRO A 430 -2.29 -36.28 -11.26
CA PRO A 430 -1.35 -37.01 -10.40
C PRO A 430 -0.17 -36.14 -9.99
N LYS A 431 0.23 -36.29 -8.72
CA LYS A 431 1.41 -35.70 -8.09
C LYS A 431 2.22 -36.82 -7.44
N ILE A 432 3.39 -37.11 -8.00
CA ILE A 432 4.34 -38.07 -7.43
C ILE A 432 4.86 -37.50 -6.10
N SER A 433 4.87 -38.32 -5.05
CA SER A 433 5.24 -37.95 -3.68
C SER A 433 6.12 -39.02 -3.02
N ASP A 434 6.64 -38.69 -1.83
CA ASP A 434 7.50 -39.54 -1.01
C ASP A 434 8.86 -39.88 -1.63
N PHE A 435 9.75 -38.90 -1.59
CA PHE A 435 11.11 -38.99 -2.14
C PHE A 435 12.14 -39.46 -1.09
N GLY A 436 11.72 -40.06 0.02
CA GLY A 436 12.62 -40.50 1.08
C GLY A 436 13.66 -41.54 0.62
N LEU A 437 13.32 -42.35 -0.38
CA LEU A 437 14.22 -43.36 -0.97
C LEU A 437 14.96 -42.88 -2.22
N ALA A 438 14.71 -41.65 -2.68
CA ALA A 438 15.22 -41.15 -3.94
C ALA A 438 16.75 -41.04 -3.96
N LYS A 439 17.36 -41.20 -5.14
CA LYS A 439 18.79 -40.98 -5.37
C LYS A 439 19.02 -40.02 -6.53
N LEU A 440 19.96 -39.10 -6.37
CA LEU A 440 20.46 -38.25 -7.45
C LEU A 440 21.64 -38.93 -8.15
N CYS A 441 21.66 -38.87 -9.48
CA CYS A 441 22.68 -39.46 -10.32
C CYS A 441 23.13 -38.46 -11.38
N SER A 442 24.40 -38.54 -11.78
CA SER A 442 24.85 -37.81 -12.97
C SER A 442 24.10 -38.33 -14.21
N LYS A 443 23.90 -37.48 -15.23
CA LYS A 443 23.20 -37.89 -16.45
C LYS A 443 24.00 -38.91 -17.26
N ASP A 444 25.33 -38.85 -17.16
CA ASP A 444 26.28 -39.65 -17.92
C ASP A 444 26.42 -41.07 -17.38
N GLN A 445 26.08 -41.30 -16.11
CA GLN A 445 26.14 -42.62 -15.49
C GLN A 445 24.79 -43.35 -15.62
N SER A 446 24.85 -44.59 -16.10
CA SER A 446 23.66 -45.40 -16.37
C SER A 446 23.32 -46.40 -15.26
N ALA A 447 24.21 -46.60 -14.28
CA ALA A 447 24.07 -47.62 -13.26
C ALA A 447 24.35 -47.07 -11.85
N VAL A 448 23.52 -47.48 -10.88
CA VAL A 448 23.61 -47.07 -9.48
C VAL A 448 24.04 -48.25 -8.63
N SER A 449 25.09 -48.11 -7.82
CA SER A 449 25.38 -49.13 -6.80
C SER A 449 24.37 -49.04 -5.66
N MET A 450 23.91 -50.19 -5.21
CA MET A 450 23.02 -50.31 -4.07
C MET A 450 23.61 -51.32 -3.08
N THR A 451 23.76 -50.90 -1.82
CA THR A 451 24.18 -51.78 -0.72
C THR A 451 23.01 -52.49 -0.05
N THR A 452 21.80 -51.92 -0.14
CA THR A 452 20.57 -52.49 0.44
C THR A 452 19.42 -52.32 -0.54
N ALA A 453 18.59 -53.35 -0.73
CA ALA A 453 17.38 -53.26 -1.55
C ALA A 453 16.42 -52.19 -0.99
N ARG A 454 15.89 -51.31 -1.85
CA ARG A 454 14.94 -50.25 -1.50
C ARG A 454 13.65 -50.41 -2.31
N GLY A 455 12.54 -49.92 -1.76
CA GLY A 455 11.24 -49.89 -2.41
C GLY A 455 10.20 -50.77 -1.70
N THR A 456 9.00 -50.83 -2.27
CA THR A 456 7.85 -51.57 -1.72
C THR A 456 7.64 -52.90 -2.45
N MET A 457 7.54 -54.00 -1.69
CA MET A 457 7.27 -55.34 -2.25
C MET A 457 6.06 -55.32 -3.20
N GLY A 458 6.19 -55.96 -4.36
CA GLY A 458 5.22 -55.90 -5.45
C GLY A 458 5.54 -54.86 -6.53
N TYR A 459 6.29 -53.81 -6.22
CA TYR A 459 6.70 -52.77 -7.18
C TYR A 459 8.22 -52.73 -7.43
N ILE A 460 9.01 -53.47 -6.65
CA ILE A 460 10.47 -53.53 -6.77
C ILE A 460 10.86 -54.28 -8.04
N ALA A 461 11.73 -53.67 -8.84
CA ALA A 461 12.26 -54.28 -10.05
C ALA A 461 13.25 -55.44 -9.75
N PRO A 462 13.31 -56.49 -10.58
CA PRO A 462 14.16 -57.66 -10.39
C PRO A 462 15.63 -57.39 -10.07
N GLU A 463 16.23 -56.43 -10.79
CA GLU A 463 17.62 -56.05 -10.65
C GLU A 463 17.96 -55.36 -9.32
N VAL A 464 16.95 -54.87 -8.60
CA VAL A 464 17.12 -54.19 -7.29
C VAL A 464 17.38 -55.21 -6.18
N PHE A 465 16.79 -56.41 -6.27
CA PHE A 465 17.05 -57.49 -5.30
C PHE A 465 18.05 -58.53 -5.79
N SER A 466 18.29 -58.63 -7.10
CA SER A 466 19.26 -59.58 -7.67
C SER A 466 19.98 -59.02 -8.90
N ARG A 467 21.30 -58.89 -8.80
CA ARG A 467 22.18 -58.44 -9.90
C ARG A 467 22.17 -59.37 -11.12
N ASN A 468 21.63 -60.58 -11.00
CA ASN A 468 21.50 -61.51 -12.14
C ASN A 468 20.57 -60.97 -13.23
N PHE A 469 19.66 -60.04 -12.89
CA PHE A 469 18.75 -59.41 -13.84
C PHE A 469 19.32 -58.12 -14.47
N GLY A 470 20.52 -57.69 -14.05
CA GLY A 470 21.19 -56.51 -14.58
C GLY A 470 21.58 -55.49 -13.50
N HIS A 471 21.88 -54.27 -13.94
CA HIS A 471 22.24 -53.15 -13.05
C HIS A 471 21.03 -52.24 -12.77
N VAL A 472 20.92 -51.77 -11.54
CA VAL A 472 19.91 -50.79 -11.12
C VAL A 472 20.13 -49.48 -11.86
N SER A 473 19.04 -48.92 -12.40
CA SER A 473 19.04 -47.67 -13.17
C SER A 473 17.65 -47.02 -13.10
N TYR A 474 17.43 -45.93 -13.84
CA TYR A 474 16.11 -45.31 -13.99
C TYR A 474 15.03 -46.27 -14.53
N LYS A 475 15.46 -47.38 -15.17
CA LYS A 475 14.56 -48.46 -15.61
C LYS A 475 13.89 -49.21 -14.46
N SER A 476 14.40 -49.10 -13.24
CA SER A 476 13.75 -49.65 -12.05
C SER A 476 12.45 -48.90 -11.73
N ASP A 477 12.42 -47.56 -11.88
CA ASP A 477 11.18 -46.78 -11.77
C ASP A 477 10.20 -47.09 -12.90
N VAL A 478 10.70 -47.38 -14.11
CA VAL A 478 9.86 -47.80 -15.26
C VAL A 478 9.11 -49.09 -14.91
N TYR A 479 9.78 -50.06 -14.29
CA TYR A 479 9.15 -51.30 -13.83
C TYR A 479 8.04 -51.02 -12.81
N SER A 480 8.34 -50.22 -11.78
CA SER A 480 7.36 -49.84 -10.75
C SER A 480 6.16 -49.11 -11.36
N PHE A 481 6.37 -48.21 -12.32
CA PHE A 481 5.30 -47.57 -13.09
C PHE A 481 4.43 -48.58 -13.84
N GLY A 482 5.05 -49.55 -14.51
CA GLY A 482 4.34 -50.64 -15.20
C GLY A 482 3.46 -51.45 -14.27
N MET A 483 3.96 -51.76 -13.06
CA MET A 483 3.18 -52.42 -12.02
C MET A 483 1.96 -51.59 -11.59
N VAL A 484 2.10 -50.26 -11.44
CA VAL A 484 0.96 -49.38 -11.14
C VAL A 484 -0.09 -49.41 -12.26
N LEU A 485 0.31 -49.37 -13.53
CA LEU A 485 -0.63 -49.47 -14.66
C LEU A 485 -1.41 -50.79 -14.64
N LEU A 486 -0.72 -51.89 -14.39
CA LEU A 486 -1.36 -53.20 -14.30
C LEU A 486 -2.31 -53.27 -13.11
N GLU A 487 -1.98 -52.66 -11.98
CA GLU A 487 -2.89 -52.59 -10.84
C GLU A 487 -4.12 -51.72 -11.11
N MET A 488 -3.96 -50.56 -11.77
CA MET A 488 -5.08 -49.70 -12.19
C MET A 488 -6.09 -50.45 -13.06
N VAL A 489 -5.60 -51.33 -13.93
CA VAL A 489 -6.43 -52.20 -14.79
C VAL A 489 -7.00 -53.38 -13.99
N GLY A 490 -6.17 -54.06 -13.21
CA GLY A 490 -6.52 -55.28 -12.47
C GLY A 490 -7.50 -55.06 -11.31
N GLY A 491 -7.53 -53.87 -10.72
CA GLY A 491 -8.53 -53.47 -9.71
C GLY A 491 -9.98 -53.51 -10.21
N ARG A 492 -10.18 -53.57 -11.54
CA ARG A 492 -11.48 -53.58 -12.23
C ARG A 492 -11.97 -54.95 -12.71
N LYS A 493 -11.36 -56.05 -12.24
CA LYS A 493 -11.87 -57.40 -12.49
C LYS A 493 -13.32 -57.56 -12.01
N THR A 494 -14.13 -58.28 -12.78
CA THR A 494 -15.53 -58.60 -12.44
C THR A 494 -15.61 -59.48 -11.17
N ILE A 495 -16.74 -59.42 -10.46
CA ILE A 495 -16.91 -60.08 -9.14
C ILE A 495 -16.87 -61.61 -9.27
N ASP A 496 -17.40 -62.17 -10.35
CA ASP A 496 -17.42 -63.63 -10.59
C ASP A 496 -16.00 -64.23 -10.68
N ASP A 497 -15.06 -63.52 -11.32
CA ASP A 497 -13.65 -63.97 -11.43
C ASP A 497 -12.84 -63.82 -10.13
N LYS A 498 -13.31 -63.02 -9.15
CA LYS A 498 -12.68 -62.96 -7.81
C LYS A 498 -12.97 -64.21 -6.98
N VAL A 499 -14.09 -64.89 -7.27
CA VAL A 499 -14.54 -66.09 -6.55
C VAL A 499 -14.00 -67.36 -7.23
N GLU A 500 -13.88 -67.39 -8.56
CA GLU A 500 -13.37 -68.56 -9.30
C GLU A 500 -11.83 -68.74 -9.23
N ASN A 501 -11.04 -67.66 -9.09
CA ASN A 501 -9.56 -67.74 -9.02
C ASN A 501 -9.02 -67.73 -7.57
N SER A 502 -9.49 -68.67 -6.74
CA SER A 502 -8.92 -68.92 -5.41
C SER A 502 -7.51 -69.56 -5.43
N ASN A 503 -7.00 -69.93 -6.61
CA ASN A 503 -5.57 -70.13 -6.82
C ASN A 503 -4.93 -68.78 -7.16
N GLN A 504 -3.99 -68.32 -6.33
CA GLN A 504 -3.28 -67.04 -6.40
C GLN A 504 -2.45 -66.86 -7.70
N ILE A 505 -3.09 -66.69 -8.86
CA ILE A 505 -2.37 -66.39 -10.10
C ILE A 505 -1.97 -64.91 -10.07
N TYR A 506 -0.65 -64.65 -10.20
CA TYR A 506 -0.08 -63.32 -10.26
C TYR A 506 -0.67 -62.53 -11.44
N PHE A 507 -1.30 -61.38 -11.16
CA PHE A 507 -2.09 -60.65 -12.17
C PHE A 507 -1.33 -60.34 -13.47
N PRO A 508 -0.08 -59.85 -13.44
CA PRO A 508 0.69 -59.61 -14.66
C PRO A 508 0.89 -60.85 -15.54
N GLU A 509 1.05 -62.03 -14.94
CA GLU A 509 1.21 -63.29 -15.67
C GLU A 509 -0.12 -63.73 -16.29
N TRP A 510 -1.20 -63.64 -15.51
CA TRP A 510 -2.55 -63.93 -16.00
C TRP A 510 -2.92 -63.06 -17.20
N VAL A 511 -2.72 -61.74 -17.09
CA VAL A 511 -3.14 -60.79 -18.13
C VAL A 511 -2.29 -60.92 -19.39
N TYR A 512 -1.00 -61.25 -19.25
CA TYR A 512 -0.14 -61.57 -20.39
C TYR A 512 -0.69 -62.78 -21.16
N ASN A 513 -0.94 -63.88 -20.44
CA ASN A 513 -1.38 -65.15 -21.05
C ASN A 513 -2.74 -65.03 -21.72
N SER A 514 -3.68 -64.25 -21.17
CA SER A 514 -4.97 -63.99 -21.82
C SER A 514 -4.82 -63.18 -23.10
N LEU A 515 -4.01 -62.12 -23.10
CA LEU A 515 -3.77 -61.31 -24.30
C LEU A 515 -3.03 -62.10 -25.40
N ASP A 516 -2.05 -62.94 -25.04
CA ASP A 516 -1.28 -63.77 -25.97
C ASP A 516 -2.17 -64.81 -26.68
N LYS A 517 -3.19 -65.33 -25.98
CA LYS A 517 -4.21 -66.23 -26.53
C LYS A 517 -5.29 -65.51 -27.33
N GLY A 518 -5.28 -64.18 -27.38
CA GLY A 518 -6.32 -63.37 -28.01
C GLY A 518 -7.64 -63.36 -27.25
N GLU A 519 -7.64 -63.68 -25.96
CA GLU A 519 -8.83 -63.60 -25.10
C GLU A 519 -9.15 -62.13 -24.78
N GLU A 520 -10.43 -61.77 -24.74
CA GLU A 520 -10.84 -60.46 -24.24
C GLU A 520 -10.56 -60.35 -22.74
N LEU A 521 -10.07 -59.17 -22.34
CA LEU A 521 -9.84 -58.87 -20.94
C LEU A 521 -11.18 -58.85 -20.19
N ARG A 522 -11.37 -59.78 -19.24
CA ARG A 522 -12.57 -59.85 -18.37
C ARG A 522 -12.59 -58.72 -17.34
N ILE A 523 -12.77 -57.50 -17.81
CA ILE A 523 -12.74 -56.27 -17.03
C ILE A 523 -14.07 -55.55 -17.21
N ARG A 524 -14.52 -54.81 -16.19
CA ARG A 524 -15.69 -53.93 -16.31
C ARG A 524 -15.44 -52.85 -17.39
N ILE A 525 -16.07 -53.03 -18.54
CA ILE A 525 -16.04 -52.11 -19.69
C ILE A 525 -17.46 -51.57 -19.86
N GLU A 526 -17.61 -50.25 -19.81
CA GLU A 526 -18.91 -49.59 -19.96
C GLU A 526 -19.14 -49.15 -21.42
N LYS A 527 -18.06 -48.81 -22.13
CA LYS A 527 -18.07 -48.34 -23.53
C LYS A 527 -16.93 -48.95 -24.33
N GLU A 528 -17.07 -49.00 -25.66
CA GLU A 528 -16.03 -49.50 -26.57
C GLU A 528 -14.69 -48.76 -26.41
N GLY A 529 -14.73 -47.44 -26.21
CA GLY A 529 -13.53 -46.64 -25.96
C GLY A 529 -12.75 -47.06 -24.70
N ASP A 530 -13.45 -47.53 -23.66
CA ASP A 530 -12.84 -47.98 -22.41
C ASP A 530 -12.01 -49.25 -22.61
N ALA A 531 -12.47 -50.16 -23.47
CA ALA A 531 -11.75 -51.38 -23.79
C ALA A 531 -10.40 -51.08 -24.45
N GLN A 532 -10.37 -50.10 -25.36
CA GLN A 532 -9.14 -49.66 -26.03
C GLN A 532 -8.16 -49.02 -25.03
N ILE A 533 -8.67 -48.21 -24.09
CA ILE A 533 -7.85 -47.62 -23.02
C ILE A 533 -7.27 -48.71 -22.11
N ALA A 534 -8.11 -49.64 -21.64
CA ALA A 534 -7.70 -50.76 -20.80
C ALA A 534 -6.59 -51.57 -21.46
N LYS A 535 -6.81 -51.96 -22.72
CA LYS A 535 -5.82 -52.69 -23.54
C LYS A 535 -4.52 -51.90 -23.69
N LYS A 536 -4.59 -50.60 -23.98
CA LYS A 536 -3.41 -49.73 -24.10
C LYS A 536 -2.61 -49.69 -22.80
N LEU A 537 -3.26 -49.43 -21.66
CA LEU A 537 -2.60 -49.38 -20.34
C LEU A 537 -1.97 -50.73 -19.98
N THR A 538 -2.65 -51.84 -20.29
CA THR A 538 -2.09 -53.19 -20.09
C THR A 538 -0.84 -53.42 -20.94
N LEU A 539 -0.89 -53.12 -22.24
CA LEU A 539 0.25 -53.32 -23.14
C LEU A 539 1.45 -52.48 -22.71
N VAL A 540 1.24 -51.21 -22.39
CA VAL A 540 2.30 -50.33 -21.87
C VAL A 540 2.85 -50.87 -20.55
N GLY A 541 1.97 -51.30 -19.63
CA GLY A 541 2.37 -51.93 -18.37
C GLY A 541 3.27 -53.15 -18.59
N LEU A 542 2.90 -54.04 -19.50
CA LEU A 542 3.67 -55.26 -19.84
C LEU A 542 5.02 -54.95 -20.50
N TRP A 543 5.12 -53.90 -21.32
CA TRP A 543 6.40 -53.40 -21.83
C TRP A 543 7.31 -52.87 -20.71
N CYS A 544 6.72 -52.21 -19.71
CA CYS A 544 7.44 -51.63 -18.59
C CYS A 544 7.98 -52.69 -17.60
N ILE A 545 7.33 -53.84 -17.45
CA ILE A 545 7.69 -54.86 -16.43
C ILE A 545 8.59 -56.00 -16.94
N GLN A 546 9.32 -55.80 -18.04
CA GLN A 546 10.28 -56.80 -18.53
C GLN A 546 11.37 -57.11 -17.49
N TRP A 547 11.82 -58.37 -17.38
CA TRP A 547 12.79 -58.75 -16.33
C TRP A 547 14.11 -58.02 -16.47
N HIS A 548 14.64 -57.89 -17.69
CA HIS A 548 15.88 -57.18 -17.92
C HIS A 548 15.61 -55.68 -18.16
N PRO A 549 16.33 -54.77 -17.48
CA PRO A 549 16.18 -53.33 -17.64
C PRO A 549 16.35 -52.82 -19.08
N VAL A 550 17.17 -53.50 -19.87
CA VAL A 550 17.47 -53.12 -21.27
C VAL A 550 16.25 -53.26 -22.18
N ASP A 551 15.37 -54.21 -21.88
CA ASP A 551 14.18 -54.51 -22.68
C ASP A 551 12.99 -53.59 -22.36
N ARG A 552 13.08 -52.84 -21.25
CA ARG A 552 12.05 -51.86 -20.87
C ARG A 552 12.17 -50.60 -21.70
N PRO A 553 11.06 -49.93 -22.07
CA PRO A 553 11.11 -48.63 -22.73
C PRO A 553 11.71 -47.54 -21.80
N SER A 554 12.07 -46.39 -22.39
CA SER A 554 12.33 -45.17 -21.60
C SER A 554 10.99 -44.50 -21.23
N MET A 555 10.95 -43.69 -20.16
CA MET A 555 9.71 -42.97 -19.83
C MET A 555 9.25 -42.00 -20.93
N ASN A 556 10.17 -41.43 -21.72
CA ASN A 556 9.82 -40.63 -22.89
C ASN A 556 9.07 -41.47 -23.95
N THR A 557 9.57 -42.68 -24.22
CA THR A 557 8.88 -43.65 -25.09
C THR A 557 7.52 -44.05 -24.52
N VAL A 558 7.42 -44.27 -23.19
CA VAL A 558 6.15 -44.58 -22.52
C VAL A 558 5.14 -43.45 -22.69
N VAL A 559 5.55 -42.18 -22.55
CA VAL A 559 4.68 -41.02 -22.81
C VAL A 559 4.16 -41.06 -24.25
N GLN A 560 5.03 -41.32 -25.24
CA GLN A 560 4.62 -41.45 -26.64
C GLN A 560 3.64 -42.62 -26.87
N MET A 561 3.85 -43.76 -26.19
CA MET A 561 2.95 -44.91 -26.26
C MET A 561 1.56 -44.60 -25.68
N LEU A 562 1.49 -43.78 -24.63
CA LEU A 562 0.23 -43.38 -23.99
C LEU A 562 -0.52 -42.29 -24.76
N GLU A 563 0.20 -41.34 -25.38
CA GLU A 563 -0.36 -40.28 -26.23
C GLU A 563 -0.80 -40.80 -27.61
N GLY A 564 -0.11 -41.82 -28.14
CA GLY A 564 -0.40 -42.42 -29.44
C GLY A 564 -1.69 -43.25 -29.49
N GLU A 565 -2.10 -43.60 -30.70
CA GLU A 565 -3.22 -44.52 -30.98
C GLU A 565 -2.84 -45.96 -30.56
N GLY A 566 -3.71 -46.62 -29.78
CA GLY A 566 -3.41 -47.91 -29.18
C GLY A 566 -3.22 -49.07 -30.17
N ASP A 567 -3.74 -48.92 -31.39
CA ASP A 567 -3.77 -49.99 -32.40
C ASP A 567 -2.39 -50.31 -33.00
N LYS A 568 -1.40 -49.44 -32.77
CA LYS A 568 -0.01 -49.64 -33.22
C LYS A 568 0.86 -50.36 -32.18
N LEU A 569 0.36 -50.58 -30.95
CA LEU A 569 1.12 -51.23 -29.89
C LEU A 569 1.05 -52.75 -30.04
N THR A 570 2.20 -53.38 -30.21
CA THR A 570 2.33 -54.84 -30.26
C THR A 570 2.59 -55.42 -28.87
N MET A 571 2.23 -56.70 -28.71
CA MET A 571 2.52 -57.45 -27.49
C MET A 571 4.04 -57.53 -27.25
N PRO A 572 4.55 -57.18 -26.05
CA PRO A 572 5.94 -57.42 -25.70
C PRO A 572 6.26 -58.92 -25.62
N PRO A 573 7.55 -59.31 -25.67
CA PRO A 573 7.97 -60.65 -25.30
C PRO A 573 7.46 -61.03 -23.90
N SER A 574 7.22 -62.32 -23.68
CA SER A 574 6.82 -62.83 -22.36
C SER A 574 7.93 -62.57 -21.37
N PRO A 575 7.67 -61.76 -20.32
CA PRO A 575 8.64 -61.68 -19.24
C PRO A 575 8.66 -63.02 -18.50
N PHE A 576 7.55 -63.73 -18.37
CA PHE A 576 7.44 -64.92 -17.51
C PHE A 576 8.01 -66.22 -18.10
N ALA A 577 8.41 -66.23 -19.37
CA ALA A 577 8.92 -67.44 -20.01
C ALA A 577 10.35 -67.78 -19.52
N SER A 578 10.52 -68.98 -18.95
CA SER A 578 11.82 -69.60 -18.71
C SER A 578 12.61 -69.64 -20.03
N ALA A 579 13.87 -69.21 -20.02
CA ALA A 579 14.76 -69.31 -21.18
C ALA A 579 14.90 -70.79 -21.60
N GLY A 580 14.10 -71.22 -22.58
CA GLY A 580 14.26 -72.51 -23.23
C GLY A 580 15.52 -72.52 -24.08
N PRO A 581 16.11 -73.70 -24.39
CA PRO A 581 17.42 -73.81 -25.04
C PRO A 581 17.49 -73.33 -26.51
N GLY A 582 16.46 -72.66 -27.02
CA GLY A 582 16.25 -72.47 -28.46
C GLY A 582 16.53 -71.09 -29.04
N ARG A 583 16.95 -70.08 -28.25
CA ARG A 583 17.30 -68.75 -28.80
C ARG A 583 18.81 -68.52 -28.82
N MET A 584 19.54 -69.45 -29.46
CA MET A 584 20.82 -69.12 -30.09
C MET A 584 20.57 -68.88 -31.58
N HIS A 585 21.01 -67.72 -32.07
CA HIS A 585 21.02 -67.28 -33.47
C HIS A 585 19.68 -66.81 -34.09
N ALA A 586 19.37 -65.54 -33.85
CA ALA A 586 18.96 -64.65 -34.93
C ALA A 586 19.96 -63.50 -34.97
N ASN A 587 20.62 -63.31 -36.11
CA ASN A 587 21.69 -62.34 -36.33
C ASN A 587 21.25 -60.92 -35.96
N MET A 588 21.91 -60.32 -34.95
CA MET A 588 21.97 -58.87 -34.78
C MET A 588 23.34 -58.36 -35.29
N PRO A 589 23.39 -57.26 -36.04
CA PRO A 589 24.63 -56.67 -36.52
C PRO A 589 25.38 -55.96 -35.38
N GLY A 590 26.68 -56.26 -35.27
CA GLY A 590 27.69 -55.41 -34.63
C GLY A 590 27.53 -55.12 -33.13
N ARG A 591 28.18 -55.93 -32.30
CA ARG A 591 28.48 -55.63 -30.89
C ARG A 591 29.36 -54.37 -30.81
N PRO A 592 28.96 -53.24 -30.19
CA PRO A 592 29.91 -52.21 -29.81
C PRO A 592 30.62 -52.66 -28.54
N HIS A 593 31.94 -52.48 -28.51
CA HIS A 593 32.80 -52.69 -27.36
C HIS A 593 32.23 -51.98 -26.12
N TYR A 594 31.97 -52.75 -25.05
CA TYR A 594 31.69 -52.21 -23.72
C TYR A 594 32.92 -51.44 -23.22
N GLN A 595 32.81 -50.11 -23.10
CA GLN A 595 33.57 -49.39 -22.09
C GLN A 595 32.98 -49.78 -20.73
N ALA A 596 33.83 -50.17 -19.79
CA ALA A 596 33.44 -50.39 -18.40
C ALA A 596 32.75 -49.11 -17.89
N LEU A 597 31.47 -49.20 -17.57
CA LEU A 597 30.65 -48.08 -17.16
C LEU A 597 30.96 -47.72 -15.71
N GLU A 598 31.22 -46.45 -15.44
CA GLU A 598 31.46 -45.97 -14.08
C GLU A 598 30.21 -46.13 -13.21
N VAL A 599 30.41 -46.79 -12.08
CA VAL A 599 29.37 -47.06 -11.08
C VAL A 599 29.47 -45.98 -10.00
N ILE A 600 28.34 -45.34 -9.69
CA ILE A 600 28.27 -44.38 -8.58
C ILE A 600 28.48 -45.14 -7.26
N SER A 601 29.55 -44.81 -6.54
CA SER A 601 29.76 -45.25 -5.14
C SER A 601 28.79 -44.51 -4.22
N GLU A 602 28.27 -45.17 -3.18
CA GLU A 602 27.37 -44.56 -2.19
C GLU A 602 28.03 -43.48 -1.30
N THR A 603 29.30 -43.17 -1.53
CA THR A 603 30.10 -42.25 -0.69
C THR A 603 30.25 -40.83 -1.25
N GLU A 604 29.51 -40.45 -2.29
CA GLU A 604 29.50 -39.07 -2.83
C GLU A 604 28.22 -38.30 -2.54
#